data_AF-A0A0F9U744-F1
#
_entry.id   AF-A0A0F9U744-F1
#
_cell.length_a   1.000
_cell.length_b   1.000
_cell.length_c   1.000
_cell.angle_alpha   90.00
_cell.angle_beta   90.00
_cell.angle_gamma   90.00
#
_symmetry.space_group_name_H-M   'P 1'
#
loop_
_entity.id
_entity.type
_entity.pdbx_description
1 polymer ?
#
loop_
_entity_poly.entity_id
_entity_poly.type
_entity_poly.pdbx_seq_one_letter_code
_entity_poly.pdbx_strand_id
1 'polypeptide(L)'
;MALSAGALWGVRPGGNDLNGCYFYDEDPGTSVDYTDQDAAEETFTNLTTSGAGSTTLTDGDAGGLFTAAMPGNGIYISGGTNFTVGMYYVKTRTDANNVVLDRSPTPGGAGASGAGKLGGSRLTLLDAFFEGVSAGDTIWIMAGSFTLTEVINISKSGTSTLRIKMYGYNTTRGDEPQDDARPYIDCTATRYFYFPSHWIIEHFRLEGSTLNVLQLGGAYSRVRNVKSENTSVIPNGYAIQASGQGSVVEDCECISANGYGLSITTDGIARYNECHDSVRGIYATGPQVTLLNNLCYDNTDGIYGDSDYLKIQGNTLDGNSGKGIDLVTGEICDLVNNILSNNGTGVNATNVRESNYLDYNDFFTNGTDVTNVTKGANTLAVDPDYVNRAIKNFSLNPTSALIAAGLQLRKGVG
;
A
#
# COMPACT_ATOMS: atom_id res chain seq x y z
N MET A 1 5.58 -18.93 14.66
CA MET A 1 5.77 -19.66 13.40
C MET A 1 6.92 -18.97 12.67
N ALA A 2 7.93 -19.68 12.18
CA ALA A 2 8.96 -19.10 11.31
C ALA A 2 8.77 -19.74 9.94
N LEU A 3 8.00 -19.09 9.08
CA LEU A 3 7.78 -19.54 7.71
C LEU A 3 9.00 -19.18 6.87
N SER A 4 9.19 -19.92 5.78
CA SER A 4 10.31 -19.67 4.87
C SER A 4 10.14 -18.31 4.20
N ALA A 5 11.22 -17.56 4.05
CA ALA A 5 11.21 -16.30 3.32
C ALA A 5 10.85 -16.51 1.85
N GLY A 6 10.01 -15.66 1.29
CA GLY A 6 9.65 -15.70 -0.14
C GLY A 6 8.42 -16.54 -0.45
N ALA A 7 7.60 -16.82 0.55
CA ALA A 7 6.33 -17.52 0.35
C ALA A 7 5.29 -16.64 -0.35
N LEU A 8 4.34 -17.30 -1.00
CA LEU A 8 3.14 -16.70 -1.58
C LEU A 8 1.95 -16.96 -0.66
N TRP A 9 1.11 -15.94 -0.50
CA TRP A 9 -0.12 -16.01 0.28
C TRP A 9 -1.31 -15.57 -0.57
N GLY A 10 -2.42 -16.29 -0.50
CA GLY A 10 -3.63 -15.99 -1.28
C GLY A 10 -4.82 -15.57 -0.42
N VAL A 11 -5.45 -14.45 -0.76
CA VAL A 11 -6.72 -13.99 -0.19
C VAL A 11 -7.71 -13.75 -1.32
N ARG A 12 -8.92 -14.33 -1.21
CA ARG A 12 -9.97 -14.23 -2.24
C ARG A 12 -11.36 -14.13 -1.60
N PRO A 13 -12.33 -13.46 -2.25
CA PRO A 13 -13.69 -13.32 -1.71
C PRO A 13 -14.43 -14.65 -1.51
N GLY A 14 -14.09 -15.69 -2.28
CA GLY A 14 -14.63 -17.04 -2.13
C GLY A 14 -13.81 -17.96 -1.22
N GLY A 15 -12.72 -17.46 -0.64
CA GLY A 15 -11.80 -18.23 0.18
C GLY A 15 -12.41 -18.74 1.49
N ASN A 16 -11.57 -19.40 2.30
CA ASN A 16 -11.96 -19.86 3.64
C ASN A 16 -10.78 -19.74 4.61
N ASP A 17 -11.02 -19.26 5.83
CA ASP A 17 -9.95 -19.07 6.82
C ASP A 17 -9.33 -20.36 7.35
N LEU A 18 -9.96 -21.50 7.06
CA LEU A 18 -9.45 -22.85 7.35
C LEU A 18 -8.71 -23.46 6.15
N ASN A 19 -8.51 -22.73 5.04
CA ASN A 19 -7.69 -23.19 3.92
C ASN A 19 -6.20 -23.02 4.24
N GLY A 20 -5.34 -23.68 3.44
CA GLY A 20 -3.89 -23.61 3.58
C GLY A 20 -3.27 -22.26 3.25
N CYS A 21 -3.84 -21.51 2.30
CA CYS A 21 -3.51 -20.13 1.88
C CYS A 21 -2.04 -19.72 1.69
N TYR A 22 -1.12 -20.67 1.75
CA TYR A 22 0.32 -20.52 1.73
C TYR A 22 0.92 -21.41 0.64
N PHE A 23 1.92 -20.90 -0.06
CA PHE A 23 2.73 -21.67 -1.00
C PHE A 23 4.19 -21.23 -0.95
N TYR A 24 5.10 -22.17 -0.79
CA TYR A 24 6.54 -21.92 -0.87
C TYR A 24 7.20 -22.99 -1.72
N ASP A 25 7.67 -22.59 -2.90
CA ASP A 25 8.28 -23.51 -3.86
C ASP A 25 9.75 -23.75 -3.52
N GLU A 26 10.02 -24.81 -2.73
CA GLU A 26 11.39 -25.25 -2.43
C GLU A 26 12.12 -25.77 -3.68
N ASP A 27 11.39 -26.26 -4.69
CA ASP A 27 11.94 -26.84 -5.92
C ASP A 27 11.14 -26.38 -7.16
N PRO A 28 11.47 -25.19 -7.70
CA PRO A 28 10.72 -24.53 -8.76
C PRO A 28 10.32 -25.42 -9.93
N GLY A 29 9.02 -25.45 -10.21
CA GLY A 29 8.44 -26.15 -11.38
C GLY A 29 8.04 -27.61 -11.12
N THR A 30 8.16 -28.08 -9.88
CA THR A 30 7.67 -29.41 -9.46
C THR A 30 6.31 -29.38 -8.78
N SER A 31 5.89 -28.19 -8.32
CA SER A 31 4.70 -27.99 -7.50
C SER A 31 3.71 -27.03 -8.17
N VAL A 32 2.44 -27.08 -7.75
CA VAL A 32 1.38 -26.16 -8.21
C VAL A 32 0.99 -25.24 -7.05
N ASP A 33 0.87 -23.94 -7.32
CA ASP A 33 0.40 -22.97 -6.33
C ASP A 33 -1.12 -23.02 -6.19
N TYR A 34 -1.62 -23.69 -5.15
CA TYR A 34 -3.06 -23.75 -4.85
C TYR A 34 -3.56 -22.53 -4.06
N THR A 35 -2.75 -21.49 -3.84
CA THR A 35 -3.26 -20.23 -3.25
C THR A 35 -4.05 -19.40 -4.26
N ASP A 36 -4.06 -19.79 -5.54
CA ASP A 36 -4.79 -19.13 -6.63
C ASP A 36 -6.19 -19.70 -6.90
N GLN A 37 -6.79 -20.38 -5.91
CA GLN A 37 -8.17 -20.88 -5.96
C GLN A 37 -8.91 -20.60 -4.65
N ASP A 38 -10.24 -20.60 -4.72
CA ASP A 38 -11.11 -20.29 -3.57
C ASP A 38 -11.17 -21.47 -2.57
N ALA A 39 -11.42 -22.67 -3.06
CA ALA A 39 -11.55 -23.87 -2.24
C ALA A 39 -10.19 -24.50 -1.93
N ALA A 40 -10.12 -25.20 -0.80
CA ALA A 40 -9.03 -26.14 -0.57
C ALA A 40 -8.95 -27.14 -1.72
N GLU A 41 -7.72 -27.46 -2.13
CA GLU A 41 -7.48 -28.51 -3.13
C GLU A 41 -7.95 -29.87 -2.59
N GLU A 42 -7.65 -30.14 -1.32
CA GLU A 42 -8.11 -31.34 -0.63
C GLU A 42 -8.61 -31.04 0.77
N THR A 43 -9.62 -31.81 1.20
CA THR A 43 -10.16 -31.78 2.57
C THR A 43 -10.02 -33.17 3.20
N PHE A 44 -9.37 -33.23 4.35
CA PHE A 44 -9.10 -34.44 5.09
C PHE A 44 -9.95 -34.52 6.36
N THR A 45 -10.52 -35.68 6.62
CA THR A 45 -11.33 -35.96 7.81
C THR A 45 -10.66 -36.88 8.82
N ASN A 46 -9.55 -37.53 8.44
CA ASN A 46 -8.88 -38.52 9.28
C ASN A 46 -7.35 -38.51 9.10
N LEU A 47 -6.72 -37.36 9.36
CA LEU A 47 -5.27 -37.27 9.42
C LEU A 47 -4.73 -38.00 10.64
N THR A 48 -3.59 -38.68 10.47
CA THR A 48 -2.89 -39.41 11.53
C THR A 48 -1.39 -39.11 11.51
N THR A 49 -0.71 -39.33 12.63
CA THR A 49 0.76 -39.36 12.69
C THR A 49 1.23 -40.58 13.47
N SER A 50 2.46 -41.04 13.19
CA SER A 50 3.03 -42.27 13.78
C SER A 50 3.44 -42.15 15.25
N GLY A 51 3.49 -40.95 15.82
CA GLY A 51 3.96 -40.75 17.19
C GLY A 51 4.25 -39.29 17.55
N ALA A 52 4.63 -39.08 18.81
CA ALA A 52 5.03 -37.78 19.31
C ALA A 52 6.22 -37.23 18.51
N GLY A 53 6.12 -35.97 18.08
CA GLY A 53 7.18 -35.30 17.32
C GLY A 53 7.32 -35.75 15.86
N SER A 54 6.44 -36.64 15.37
CA SER A 54 6.46 -37.06 13.97
C SER A 54 6.11 -35.88 13.04
N THR A 55 6.88 -35.71 11.97
CA THR A 55 6.59 -34.77 10.88
C THR A 55 5.86 -35.44 9.72
N THR A 56 5.76 -36.77 9.74
CA THR A 56 4.99 -37.51 8.74
C THR A 56 3.51 -37.40 9.06
N LEU A 57 2.77 -36.83 8.12
CA LEU A 57 1.32 -36.76 8.13
C LEU A 57 0.77 -37.80 7.17
N THR A 58 -0.13 -38.63 7.67
CA THR A 58 -0.74 -39.72 6.90
C THR A 58 -2.23 -39.44 6.70
N ASP A 59 -2.73 -39.63 5.50
CA ASP A 59 -4.16 -39.76 5.22
C ASP A 59 -4.65 -41.11 5.77
N GLY A 60 -5.27 -41.08 6.94
CA GLY A 60 -5.72 -42.27 7.67
C GLY A 60 -6.91 -42.98 7.02
N ASP A 61 -7.59 -42.33 6.06
CA ASP A 61 -8.63 -42.97 5.26
C ASP A 61 -8.04 -43.79 4.08
N ALA A 62 -6.73 -43.65 3.85
CA ALA A 62 -5.99 -44.28 2.75
C ALA A 62 -6.62 -44.00 1.38
N GLY A 63 -7.16 -42.78 1.20
CA GLY A 63 -7.81 -42.35 -0.03
C GLY A 63 -6.85 -42.04 -1.17
N GLY A 64 -5.54 -41.97 -0.89
CA GLY A 64 -4.53 -41.63 -1.90
C GLY A 64 -4.56 -40.16 -2.32
N LEU A 65 -5.05 -39.28 -1.43
CA LEU A 65 -5.34 -37.88 -1.76
C LEU A 65 -4.08 -37.02 -1.95
N PHE A 66 -2.92 -37.43 -1.43
CA PHE A 66 -1.70 -36.65 -1.65
C PHE A 66 -1.14 -36.85 -3.06
N THR A 67 -1.01 -35.75 -3.82
CA THR A 67 -0.47 -35.74 -5.18
C THR A 67 0.93 -35.16 -5.25
N ALA A 68 1.66 -35.46 -6.33
CA ALA A 68 3.03 -34.96 -6.53
C ALA A 68 3.13 -33.43 -6.64
N ALA A 69 2.01 -32.73 -6.90
CA ALA A 69 1.96 -31.27 -7.07
C ALA A 69 1.74 -30.51 -5.74
N MET A 70 1.48 -31.21 -4.64
CA MET A 70 1.17 -30.60 -3.33
C MET A 70 2.36 -30.12 -2.50
N PRO A 71 3.63 -30.56 -2.69
CA PRO A 71 4.76 -29.93 -2.02
C PRO A 71 4.75 -28.41 -2.15
N GLY A 72 5.25 -27.72 -1.13
CA GLY A 72 5.20 -26.27 -0.98
C GLY A 72 3.87 -25.70 -0.49
N ASN A 73 2.74 -26.39 -0.68
CA ASN A 73 1.43 -25.87 -0.29
C ASN A 73 1.18 -26.00 1.22
N GLY A 74 0.46 -25.01 1.74
CA GLY A 74 -0.04 -24.99 3.11
C GLY A 74 -1.15 -26.00 3.35
N ILE A 75 -1.19 -26.56 4.56
CA ILE A 75 -2.31 -27.30 5.11
C ILE A 75 -2.68 -26.72 6.47
N TYR A 76 -3.94 -26.32 6.63
CA TYR A 76 -4.46 -25.89 7.92
C TYR A 76 -5.11 -27.10 8.62
N ILE A 77 -4.55 -27.50 9.76
CA ILE A 77 -5.11 -28.56 10.60
C ILE A 77 -6.03 -27.91 11.63
N SER A 78 -7.32 -28.21 11.57
CA SER A 78 -8.36 -27.56 12.38
C SER A 78 -8.66 -28.30 13.70
N GLY A 79 -8.18 -29.53 13.88
CA GLY A 79 -8.37 -30.29 15.11
C GLY A 79 -7.95 -31.75 14.98
N GLY A 80 -8.24 -32.54 16.04
CA GLY A 80 -7.91 -33.96 16.15
C GLY A 80 -7.25 -34.31 17.49
N THR A 81 -7.17 -35.59 17.83
CA THR A 81 -6.45 -36.04 19.04
C THR A 81 -4.95 -35.76 18.89
N ASN A 82 -4.35 -35.10 19.88
CA ASN A 82 -2.93 -34.70 19.94
C ASN A 82 -2.44 -33.75 18.84
N PHE A 83 -3.31 -33.32 17.93
CA PHE A 83 -2.97 -32.31 16.93
C PHE A 83 -2.92 -30.92 17.55
N THR A 84 -1.88 -30.17 17.20
CA THR A 84 -1.83 -28.71 17.41
C THR A 84 -2.52 -28.05 16.22
N VAL A 85 -3.57 -27.27 16.50
CA VAL A 85 -4.29 -26.52 15.47
C VAL A 85 -3.39 -25.44 14.87
N GLY A 86 -3.39 -25.33 13.54
CA GLY A 86 -2.68 -24.26 12.84
C GLY A 86 -2.22 -24.63 11.44
N MET A 87 -1.44 -23.71 10.86
CA MET A 87 -0.90 -23.81 9.50
C MET A 87 0.41 -24.58 9.46
N TYR A 88 0.52 -25.58 8.60
CA TYR A 88 1.75 -26.28 8.26
C TYR A 88 1.96 -26.20 6.76
N TYR A 89 3.11 -26.60 6.24
CA TYR A 89 3.25 -26.80 4.79
C TYR A 89 3.89 -28.15 4.47
N VAL A 90 3.52 -28.68 3.31
CA VAL A 90 4.05 -29.96 2.80
C VAL A 90 5.45 -29.72 2.26
N LYS A 91 6.47 -30.28 2.92
CA LYS A 91 7.85 -30.23 2.40
C LYS A 91 8.04 -31.19 1.25
N THR A 92 7.65 -32.44 1.47
CA THR A 92 7.82 -33.51 0.48
C THR A 92 6.67 -34.49 0.57
N ARG A 93 6.38 -35.13 -0.56
CA ARG A 93 5.48 -36.28 -0.63
C ARG A 93 6.31 -37.56 -0.67
N THR A 94 6.01 -38.51 0.20
CA THR A 94 6.67 -39.83 0.17
C THR A 94 5.87 -40.83 -0.67
N ASP A 95 4.54 -40.79 -0.56
CA ASP A 95 3.62 -41.59 -1.39
C ASP A 95 2.22 -40.96 -1.42
N ALA A 96 1.22 -41.66 -1.97
CA ALA A 96 -0.14 -41.12 -2.10
C ALA A 96 -0.88 -40.92 -0.76
N ASN A 97 -0.44 -41.55 0.32
CA ASN A 97 -1.04 -41.47 1.63
C ASN A 97 -0.16 -40.73 2.65
N ASN A 98 1.09 -40.40 2.30
CA ASN A 98 2.05 -39.86 3.26
C ASN A 98 2.80 -38.65 2.71
N VAL A 99 2.88 -37.61 3.55
CA VAL A 99 3.69 -36.42 3.32
C VAL A 99 4.55 -36.11 4.55
N VAL A 100 5.61 -35.34 4.36
CA VAL A 100 6.42 -34.76 5.44
C VAL A 100 6.09 -33.28 5.54
N LEU A 101 5.68 -32.84 6.73
CA LEU A 101 5.43 -31.44 7.03
C LEU A 101 6.71 -30.73 7.48
N ASP A 102 6.65 -29.40 7.49
CA ASP A 102 7.73 -28.51 7.94
C ASP A 102 8.13 -28.70 9.40
N ARG A 103 7.18 -29.15 10.22
CA ARG A 103 7.34 -29.44 11.64
C ARG A 103 6.28 -30.41 12.11
N SER A 104 6.46 -30.96 13.31
CA SER A 104 5.49 -31.92 13.85
C SER A 104 4.17 -31.22 14.17
N PRO A 105 3.03 -31.74 13.68
CA PRO A 105 1.73 -31.25 14.10
C PRO A 105 1.26 -31.89 15.42
N THR A 106 2.00 -32.88 15.94
CA THR A 106 1.62 -33.67 17.12
C THR A 106 2.80 -33.84 18.08
N PRO A 107 3.26 -32.76 18.76
CA PRO A 107 4.47 -32.80 19.57
C PRO A 107 4.36 -33.70 20.82
N GLY A 108 3.15 -33.95 21.33
CA GLY A 108 2.92 -34.67 22.59
C GLY A 108 2.48 -36.13 22.48
N GLY A 109 2.18 -36.65 21.28
CA GLY A 109 1.63 -38.00 21.10
C GLY A 109 1.31 -38.31 19.64
N ALA A 110 0.87 -39.53 19.35
CA ALA A 110 0.39 -39.90 18.02
C ALA A 110 -0.92 -39.14 17.70
N GLY A 111 -1.01 -38.58 16.51
CA GLY A 111 -2.21 -37.91 16.01
C GLY A 111 -3.25 -38.91 15.52
N ALA A 112 -4.51 -38.66 15.82
CA ALA A 112 -5.63 -39.44 15.28
C ALA A 112 -6.85 -38.55 15.01
N SER A 113 -7.65 -38.94 14.01
CA SER A 113 -8.88 -38.24 13.62
C SER A 113 -8.66 -36.74 13.40
N GLY A 114 -7.52 -36.41 12.78
CA GLY A 114 -7.18 -35.04 12.45
C GLY A 114 -8.03 -34.54 11.27
N ALA A 115 -8.48 -33.29 11.35
CA ALA A 115 -9.17 -32.64 10.25
C ALA A 115 -8.28 -31.54 9.68
N GLY A 116 -8.20 -31.44 8.35
CA GLY A 116 -7.40 -30.40 7.72
C GLY A 116 -7.76 -30.13 6.27
N LYS A 117 -7.30 -28.98 5.76
CA LYS A 117 -7.53 -28.54 4.38
C LYS A 117 -6.23 -28.07 3.75
N LEU A 118 -5.89 -28.62 2.59
CA LEU A 118 -4.66 -28.33 1.86
C LEU A 118 -4.94 -27.36 0.71
N GLY A 119 -4.08 -26.36 0.54
CA GLY A 119 -4.22 -25.35 -0.50
C GLY A 119 -5.46 -24.47 -0.31
N GLY A 120 -5.88 -23.78 -1.37
CA GLY A 120 -6.95 -22.80 -1.35
C GLY A 120 -6.54 -21.48 -0.72
N SER A 121 -7.32 -20.44 -0.95
CA SER A 121 -7.09 -19.08 -0.45
C SER A 121 -7.85 -18.79 0.84
N ARG A 122 -7.38 -17.78 1.57
CA ARG A 122 -8.02 -17.26 2.77
C ARG A 122 -9.17 -16.31 2.42
N LEU A 123 -10.14 -16.16 3.33
CA LEU A 123 -11.25 -15.20 3.19
C LEU A 123 -10.94 -13.85 3.84
N THR A 124 -10.49 -13.87 5.10
CA THR A 124 -10.42 -12.66 5.93
C THR A 124 -9.02 -12.08 6.04
N LEU A 125 -8.96 -10.77 6.22
CA LEU A 125 -7.74 -10.02 6.55
C LEU A 125 -7.71 -9.80 8.06
N LEU A 126 -6.90 -10.59 8.77
CA LEU A 126 -6.73 -10.53 10.22
C LEU A 126 -5.31 -10.13 10.59
N ASP A 127 -5.14 -9.48 11.74
CA ASP A 127 -3.83 -9.06 12.25
C ASP A 127 -2.90 -10.27 12.39
N ALA A 128 -3.42 -11.35 12.97
CA ALA A 128 -2.70 -12.61 13.12
C ALA A 128 -2.22 -13.25 11.80
N PHE A 129 -2.92 -12.98 10.68
CA PHE A 129 -2.48 -13.44 9.36
C PHE A 129 -1.22 -12.68 8.92
N PHE A 130 -1.25 -11.34 9.02
CA PHE A 130 -0.09 -10.52 8.69
C PHE A 130 1.08 -10.72 9.67
N GLU A 131 0.83 -11.07 10.92
CA GLU A 131 1.88 -11.46 11.88
C GLU A 131 2.57 -12.79 11.55
N GLY A 132 1.94 -13.62 10.70
CA GLY A 132 2.49 -14.88 10.22
C GLY A 132 3.54 -14.73 9.11
N VAL A 133 3.58 -13.59 8.42
CA VAL A 133 4.45 -13.42 7.24
C VAL A 133 5.91 -13.18 7.62
N SER A 134 6.80 -13.49 6.69
CA SER A 134 8.25 -13.31 6.83
C SER A 134 8.82 -12.38 5.76
N ALA A 135 10.01 -11.83 6.02
CA ALA A 135 10.70 -10.96 5.08
C ALA A 135 10.84 -11.66 3.71
N GLY A 136 10.41 -11.01 2.63
CA GLY A 136 10.43 -11.54 1.27
C GLY A 136 9.10 -12.13 0.79
N ASP A 137 8.16 -12.39 1.70
CA ASP A 137 6.85 -12.94 1.35
C ASP A 137 6.02 -11.99 0.48
N THR A 138 5.12 -12.58 -0.32
CA THR A 138 4.18 -11.86 -1.18
C THR A 138 2.75 -12.29 -0.87
N ILE A 139 1.90 -11.32 -0.56
CA ILE A 139 0.46 -11.49 -0.33
C ILE A 139 -0.28 -11.02 -1.57
N TRP A 140 -1.07 -11.91 -2.17
CA TRP A 140 -1.94 -11.63 -3.30
C TRP A 140 -3.40 -11.58 -2.85
N ILE A 141 -4.07 -10.47 -3.13
CA ILE A 141 -5.48 -10.25 -2.79
C ILE A 141 -6.27 -10.05 -4.07
N MET A 142 -7.21 -10.95 -4.35
CA MET A 142 -8.06 -10.85 -5.53
C MET A 142 -9.09 -9.73 -5.37
N ALA A 143 -9.49 -9.10 -6.48
CA ALA A 143 -10.55 -8.12 -6.50
C ALA A 143 -11.84 -8.68 -5.91
N GLY A 144 -12.54 -7.80 -5.20
CA GLY A 144 -13.71 -8.11 -4.38
C GLY A 144 -13.80 -7.17 -3.20
N SER A 145 -14.77 -7.41 -2.33
CA SER A 145 -15.02 -6.60 -1.14
C SER A 145 -14.58 -7.35 0.11
N PHE A 146 -13.70 -6.74 0.90
CA PHE A 146 -13.25 -7.24 2.18
C PHE A 146 -13.60 -6.22 3.25
N THR A 147 -13.98 -6.69 4.44
CA THR A 147 -14.21 -5.83 5.60
C THR A 147 -13.23 -6.25 6.67
N LEU A 148 -12.42 -5.31 7.15
CA LEU A 148 -11.59 -5.56 8.32
C LEU A 148 -12.51 -5.80 9.52
N THR A 149 -12.16 -6.76 10.38
CA THR A 149 -12.90 -6.98 11.64
C THR A 149 -12.18 -6.40 12.85
N GLU A 150 -10.90 -6.05 12.69
CA GLU A 150 -10.01 -5.51 13.71
C GLU A 150 -9.04 -4.51 13.09
N VAL A 151 -8.26 -3.82 13.94
CA VAL A 151 -7.10 -3.05 13.48
C VAL A 151 -6.01 -4.03 13.06
N ILE A 152 -5.37 -3.76 11.93
CA ILE A 152 -4.21 -4.51 11.46
C ILE A 152 -2.97 -3.74 11.87
N ASN A 153 -2.33 -4.15 12.97
CA ASN A 153 -1.20 -3.46 13.59
C ASN A 153 0.06 -4.34 13.59
N ILE A 154 0.73 -4.35 12.44
CA ILE A 154 1.76 -5.33 12.14
C ILE A 154 3.09 -4.95 12.78
N SER A 155 3.72 -5.90 13.46
CA SER A 155 5.06 -5.79 14.04
C SER A 155 6.17 -6.28 13.12
N LYS A 156 5.83 -7.09 12.10
CA LYS A 156 6.78 -7.71 11.16
C LYS A 156 7.27 -6.74 10.09
N SER A 157 8.58 -6.59 9.97
CA SER A 157 9.23 -5.82 8.91
C SER A 157 9.93 -6.72 7.90
N GLY A 158 9.99 -6.26 6.65
CA GLY A 158 10.91 -6.82 5.67
C GLY A 158 12.35 -6.37 5.93
N THR A 159 13.22 -6.58 4.95
CA THR A 159 14.58 -6.01 4.92
C THR A 159 14.81 -5.23 3.63
N SER A 160 15.96 -4.55 3.54
CA SER A 160 16.35 -3.82 2.32
C SER A 160 16.45 -4.71 1.07
N THR A 161 16.71 -6.01 1.24
CA THR A 161 16.80 -7.00 0.15
C THR A 161 15.59 -7.91 0.05
N LEU A 162 14.85 -8.12 1.13
CA LEU A 162 13.67 -8.99 1.22
C LEU A 162 12.49 -8.21 1.78
N ARG A 163 11.94 -7.30 0.98
CA ARG A 163 10.73 -6.56 1.32
C ARG A 163 9.52 -7.49 1.36
N ILE A 164 8.59 -7.24 2.28
CA ILE A 164 7.29 -7.91 2.30
C ILE A 164 6.38 -7.17 1.31
N LYS A 165 5.60 -7.90 0.53
CA LYS A 165 4.79 -7.34 -0.55
C LYS A 165 3.32 -7.69 -0.35
N MET A 166 2.45 -6.73 -0.58
CA MET A 166 1.01 -6.89 -0.60
C MET A 166 0.48 -6.29 -1.90
N TYR A 167 -0.11 -7.14 -2.75
CA TYR A 167 -0.56 -6.77 -4.08
C TYR A 167 -2.02 -7.13 -4.31
N GLY A 168 -2.78 -6.15 -4.79
CA GLY A 168 -4.09 -6.38 -5.38
C GLY A 168 -3.98 -6.87 -6.82
N TYR A 169 -4.90 -7.73 -7.23
CA TYR A 169 -5.06 -8.16 -8.63
C TYR A 169 -6.54 -8.35 -8.96
N ASN A 170 -6.93 -8.25 -10.23
CA ASN A 170 -8.34 -8.43 -10.63
C ASN A 170 -8.64 -9.89 -10.99
N THR A 171 -7.99 -10.39 -12.02
CA THR A 171 -8.22 -11.73 -12.58
C THR A 171 -6.98 -12.60 -12.52
N THR A 172 -5.81 -12.01 -12.80
CA THR A 172 -4.53 -12.72 -12.86
C THR A 172 -3.51 -11.94 -12.04
N ARG A 173 -2.75 -12.63 -11.19
CA ARG A 173 -1.69 -11.99 -10.40
C ARG A 173 -0.74 -11.20 -11.31
N GLY A 174 -0.55 -9.92 -11.00
CA GLY A 174 0.29 -9.00 -11.78
C GLY A 174 -0.45 -8.19 -12.86
N ASP A 175 -1.79 -8.22 -12.91
CA ASP A 175 -2.58 -7.43 -13.86
C ASP A 175 -2.76 -5.95 -13.49
N GLU A 176 -2.17 -5.50 -12.37
CA GLU A 176 -2.09 -4.10 -11.91
C GLU A 176 -3.42 -3.31 -12.06
N PRO A 177 -4.50 -3.74 -11.37
CA PRO A 177 -5.82 -3.15 -11.59
C PRO A 177 -5.87 -1.66 -11.25
N GLN A 178 -6.78 -0.97 -11.94
CA GLN A 178 -7.06 0.45 -11.78
C GLN A 178 -8.50 0.67 -11.29
N ASP A 179 -8.77 1.84 -10.75
CA ASP A 179 -10.10 2.29 -10.33
C ASP A 179 -10.83 1.24 -9.47
N ASP A 180 -12.07 0.92 -9.85
CA ASP A 180 -12.96 -0.02 -9.17
C ASP A 180 -12.60 -1.50 -9.41
N ALA A 181 -11.64 -1.80 -10.28
CA ALA A 181 -11.14 -3.16 -10.48
C ALA A 181 -10.12 -3.57 -9.40
N ARG A 182 -9.66 -2.65 -8.56
CA ARG A 182 -8.80 -2.94 -7.40
C ARG A 182 -9.60 -3.68 -6.32
N PRO A 183 -8.99 -4.56 -5.51
CA PRO A 183 -9.63 -5.05 -4.29
C PRO A 183 -10.03 -3.89 -3.39
N TYR A 184 -11.28 -3.94 -2.93
CA TYR A 184 -11.84 -2.97 -2.00
C TYR A 184 -11.77 -3.50 -0.58
N ILE A 185 -11.16 -2.72 0.31
CA ILE A 185 -11.05 -3.05 1.74
C ILE A 185 -11.71 -1.93 2.54
N ASP A 186 -12.79 -2.31 3.22
CA ASP A 186 -13.51 -1.48 4.17
C ASP A 186 -12.80 -1.51 5.54
N CYS A 187 -12.17 -0.39 5.86
CA CYS A 187 -11.49 -0.04 7.10
C CYS A 187 -12.38 0.86 8.00
N THR A 188 -13.69 0.91 7.81
CA THR A 188 -14.58 1.70 8.67
C THR A 188 -14.66 1.10 10.10
N ALA A 189 -15.33 1.82 11.00
CA ALA A 189 -15.51 1.44 12.40
C ALA A 189 -14.20 1.34 13.21
N THR A 190 -13.37 2.39 13.13
CA THR A 190 -12.10 2.53 13.89
C THR A 190 -11.00 1.52 13.53
N ARG A 191 -11.03 0.96 12.32
CA ARG A 191 -10.03 0.01 11.80
C ARG A 191 -9.07 0.69 10.82
N TYR A 192 -7.85 0.20 10.74
CA TYR A 192 -6.84 0.76 9.84
C TYR A 192 -5.71 -0.25 9.64
N PHE A 193 -4.86 0.04 8.66
CA PHE A 193 -3.60 -0.65 8.47
C PHE A 193 -2.44 0.16 9.05
N TYR A 194 -1.60 -0.50 9.84
CA TYR A 194 -0.28 -0.03 10.22
C TYR A 194 0.77 -1.01 9.72
N PHE A 195 1.67 -0.50 8.86
CA PHE A 195 2.79 -1.24 8.33
C PHE A 195 4.12 -0.69 8.88
N PRO A 196 5.02 -1.54 9.38
CA PRO A 196 6.34 -1.15 9.82
C PRO A 196 7.29 -1.06 8.60
N SER A 197 8.58 -1.34 8.77
CA SER A 197 9.59 -1.04 7.75
C SER A 197 9.58 -2.04 6.59
N HIS A 198 10.00 -1.58 5.41
CA HIS A 198 10.26 -2.41 4.23
C HIS A 198 9.03 -3.17 3.68
N TRP A 199 7.86 -2.54 3.71
CA TRP A 199 6.65 -3.04 3.05
C TRP A 199 6.46 -2.41 1.67
N ILE A 200 5.92 -3.18 0.73
CA ILE A 200 5.42 -2.70 -0.57
C ILE A 200 3.92 -2.99 -0.61
N ILE A 201 3.09 -1.97 -0.78
CA ILE A 201 1.63 -2.09 -0.82
C ILE A 201 1.13 -1.47 -2.12
N GLU A 202 0.53 -2.27 -3.01
CA GLU A 202 0.09 -1.77 -4.32
C GLU A 202 -1.26 -2.31 -4.79
N HIS A 203 -1.99 -1.49 -5.55
CA HIS A 203 -3.22 -1.86 -6.26
C HIS A 203 -4.45 -2.09 -5.37
N PHE A 204 -4.75 -1.18 -4.44
CA PHE A 204 -5.89 -1.30 -3.51
C PHE A 204 -6.85 -0.11 -3.57
N ARG A 205 -8.10 -0.34 -3.16
CA ARG A 205 -9.02 0.71 -2.74
C ARG A 205 -9.33 0.53 -1.25
N LEU A 206 -9.09 1.57 -0.47
CA LEU A 206 -9.30 1.59 0.97
C LEU A 206 -10.31 2.69 1.32
N GLU A 207 -11.28 2.37 2.15
CA GLU A 207 -12.18 3.37 2.75
C GLU A 207 -12.16 3.21 4.27
N GLY A 208 -11.98 4.30 5.02
CA GLY A 208 -12.00 4.22 6.48
C GLY A 208 -12.55 5.47 7.15
N SER A 209 -12.97 5.32 8.40
CA SER A 209 -13.67 6.37 9.16
C SER A 209 -12.92 6.78 10.44
N THR A 210 -11.60 6.60 10.46
CA THR A 210 -10.74 6.74 11.65
C THR A 210 -9.70 7.85 11.47
N LEU A 211 -8.84 8.08 12.47
CA LEU A 211 -7.72 9.00 12.31
C LEU A 211 -6.81 8.60 11.13
N ASN A 212 -6.52 7.31 10.96
CA ASN A 212 -5.70 6.80 9.86
C ASN A 212 -6.50 5.75 9.07
N VAL A 213 -6.34 5.71 7.74
CA VAL A 213 -6.81 4.56 6.94
C VAL A 213 -5.64 3.63 6.64
N LEU A 214 -4.56 4.19 6.08
CA LEU A 214 -3.30 3.50 5.80
C LEU A 214 -2.12 4.25 6.42
N GLN A 215 -1.35 3.59 7.27
CA GLN A 215 -0.18 4.15 7.92
C GLN A 215 1.09 3.34 7.63
N LEU A 216 2.13 4.02 7.12
CA LEU A 216 3.50 3.53 7.03
C LEU A 216 4.29 4.07 8.23
N GLY A 217 4.26 3.32 9.32
CA GLY A 217 4.96 3.68 10.56
C GLY A 217 6.47 3.46 10.49
N GLY A 218 6.90 2.44 9.75
CA GLY A 218 8.32 2.10 9.60
C GLY A 218 8.96 2.63 8.33
N ALA A 219 10.30 2.58 8.31
CA ALA A 219 11.12 3.18 7.27
C ALA A 219 11.14 2.37 5.96
N TYR A 220 11.42 3.06 4.85
CA TYR A 220 11.70 2.48 3.52
C TYR A 220 10.57 1.61 2.97
N SER A 221 9.33 1.96 3.31
CA SER A 221 8.11 1.37 2.79
C SER A 221 7.61 2.13 1.55
N ARG A 222 6.84 1.46 0.69
CA ARG A 222 6.32 1.99 -0.56
C ARG A 222 4.83 1.72 -0.67
N VAL A 223 4.08 2.72 -1.09
CA VAL A 223 2.68 2.61 -1.51
C VAL A 223 2.58 3.08 -2.96
N ARG A 224 1.98 2.27 -3.84
CA ARG A 224 1.77 2.61 -5.25
C ARG A 224 0.37 2.25 -5.72
N ASN A 225 -0.27 3.11 -6.53
CA ASN A 225 -1.54 2.77 -7.16
C ASN A 225 -2.60 2.33 -6.13
N VAL A 226 -2.72 3.13 -5.07
CA VAL A 226 -3.72 2.93 -4.01
C VAL A 226 -4.67 4.12 -4.01
N LYS A 227 -5.96 3.84 -4.04
CA LYS A 227 -6.99 4.81 -3.68
C LYS A 227 -7.29 4.68 -2.20
N SER A 228 -7.11 5.74 -1.42
CA SER A 228 -7.45 5.77 0.00
C SER A 228 -8.38 6.94 0.30
N GLU A 229 -9.53 6.64 0.88
CA GLU A 229 -10.53 7.62 1.28
C GLU A 229 -10.77 7.55 2.78
N ASN A 230 -10.56 8.68 3.45
CA ASN A 230 -10.87 8.86 4.85
C ASN A 230 -12.17 9.67 4.99
N THR A 231 -13.26 8.97 5.32
CA THR A 231 -14.60 9.52 5.55
C THR A 231 -14.83 9.94 7.01
N SER A 232 -13.78 9.93 7.84
CA SER A 232 -13.89 10.30 9.24
C SER A 232 -14.35 11.75 9.40
N VAL A 233 -15.20 11.97 10.40
CA VAL A 233 -15.57 13.32 10.89
C VAL A 233 -14.53 13.89 11.87
N ILE A 234 -13.50 13.10 12.21
CA ILE A 234 -12.42 13.51 13.11
C ILE A 234 -11.50 14.47 12.35
N PRO A 235 -11.25 15.69 12.87
CA PRO A 235 -10.29 16.59 12.28
C PRO A 235 -8.90 15.97 12.21
N ASN A 236 -8.13 16.33 11.16
CA ASN A 236 -6.78 15.83 10.93
C ASN A 236 -6.71 14.32 10.61
N GLY A 237 -7.78 13.74 10.07
CA GLY A 237 -7.76 12.37 9.53
C GLY A 237 -6.84 12.23 8.32
N TYR A 238 -6.15 11.11 8.18
CA TYR A 238 -5.22 10.81 7.10
C TYR A 238 -5.78 9.70 6.22
N ALA A 239 -5.84 9.92 4.90
CA ALA A 239 -6.09 8.84 3.95
C ALA A 239 -4.85 7.94 3.86
N ILE A 240 -3.68 8.55 3.66
CA ILE A 240 -2.38 7.88 3.76
C ILE A 240 -1.45 8.70 4.66
N GLN A 241 -0.86 8.05 5.66
CA GLN A 241 0.18 8.63 6.52
C GLN A 241 1.49 7.87 6.33
N ALA A 242 2.48 8.50 5.71
CA ALA A 242 3.85 8.00 5.64
C ALA A 242 4.74 8.69 6.67
N SER A 243 4.85 8.09 7.85
CA SER A 243 5.63 8.63 8.96
C SER A 243 7.04 8.04 9.07
N GLY A 244 7.32 6.91 8.43
CA GLY A 244 8.63 6.28 8.46
C GLY A 244 9.63 6.86 7.46
N GLN A 245 10.88 6.97 7.88
CA GLN A 245 12.02 7.49 7.10
C GLN A 245 12.08 6.89 5.69
N GLY A 246 12.34 7.71 4.65
CA GLY A 246 12.55 7.21 3.29
C GLY A 246 11.36 6.50 2.65
N SER A 247 10.14 6.70 3.17
CA SER A 247 8.93 6.14 2.58
C SER A 247 8.59 6.81 1.24
N VAL A 248 8.02 6.03 0.32
CA VAL A 248 7.59 6.52 -1.00
C VAL A 248 6.11 6.28 -1.17
N VAL A 249 5.36 7.33 -1.50
CA VAL A 249 3.95 7.24 -1.89
C VAL A 249 3.82 7.76 -3.31
N GLU A 250 3.38 6.91 -4.23
CA GLU A 250 3.30 7.29 -5.64
C GLU A 250 2.07 6.78 -6.37
N ASP A 251 1.61 7.52 -7.37
CA ASP A 251 0.49 7.10 -8.23
C ASP A 251 -0.77 6.77 -7.41
N CYS A 252 -0.97 7.44 -6.27
CA CYS A 252 -2.10 7.19 -5.37
C CYS A 252 -3.17 8.29 -5.47
N GLU A 253 -4.42 7.90 -5.22
CA GLU A 253 -5.55 8.83 -5.08
C GLU A 253 -5.89 8.94 -3.59
N CYS A 254 -5.83 10.13 -3.02
CA CYS A 254 -5.89 10.35 -1.57
C CYS A 254 -6.93 11.41 -1.20
N ILE A 255 -7.92 11.02 -0.40
CA ILE A 255 -9.08 11.86 -0.05
C ILE A 255 -9.29 11.84 1.47
N SER A 256 -9.43 13.01 2.10
CA SER A 256 -9.78 13.13 3.52
C SER A 256 -10.56 14.41 3.80
N ALA A 257 -11.89 14.31 3.81
CA ALA A 257 -12.80 15.46 3.90
C ALA A 257 -12.55 16.35 5.14
N ASN A 258 -12.06 15.78 6.24
CA ASN A 258 -11.79 16.48 7.49
C ASN A 258 -10.29 16.50 7.86
N GLY A 259 -9.40 16.20 6.91
CA GLY A 259 -7.97 16.19 7.19
C GLY A 259 -7.10 16.21 5.93
N TYR A 260 -6.13 15.33 5.90
CA TYR A 260 -5.07 15.30 4.92
C TYR A 260 -5.27 14.11 3.98
N GLY A 261 -5.28 14.34 2.67
CA GLY A 261 -5.24 13.24 1.69
C GLY A 261 -3.98 12.40 1.94
N LEU A 262 -2.82 13.06 1.87
CA LEU A 262 -1.52 12.45 2.09
C LEU A 262 -0.72 13.20 3.15
N SER A 263 -0.07 12.48 4.06
CA SER A 263 0.88 13.03 5.01
C SER A 263 2.25 12.37 4.87
N ILE A 264 3.30 13.17 4.73
CA ILE A 264 4.71 12.74 4.72
C ILE A 264 5.45 13.51 5.83
N THR A 265 5.84 12.82 6.90
CA THR A 265 6.38 13.48 8.11
C THR A 265 7.87 13.25 8.36
N THR A 266 8.57 12.58 7.44
CA THR A 266 10.03 12.35 7.45
C THR A 266 10.61 12.61 6.05
N ASP A 267 11.89 12.32 5.81
CA ASP A 267 12.57 12.40 4.51
C ASP A 267 12.00 11.40 3.47
N GLY A 268 10.73 11.59 3.10
CA GLY A 268 10.00 10.77 2.16
C GLY A 268 9.81 11.43 0.79
N ILE A 269 9.24 10.66 -0.13
CA ILE A 269 8.91 11.11 -1.48
C ILE A 269 7.42 10.89 -1.72
N ALA A 270 6.71 11.94 -2.11
CA ALA A 270 5.38 11.85 -2.69
C ALA A 270 5.45 12.24 -4.17
N ARG A 271 5.06 11.35 -5.08
CA ARG A 271 5.06 11.67 -6.51
C ARG A 271 3.90 11.11 -7.31
N TYR A 272 3.45 11.83 -8.34
CA TYR A 272 2.35 11.37 -9.20
C TYR A 272 1.04 11.07 -8.45
N ASN A 273 0.87 11.60 -7.23
CA ASN A 273 -0.36 11.38 -6.47
C ASN A 273 -1.41 12.40 -6.86
N GLU A 274 -2.66 11.98 -6.79
CA GLU A 274 -3.85 12.82 -6.89
C GLU A 274 -4.43 13.01 -5.48
N CYS A 275 -4.51 14.25 -5.01
CA CYS A 275 -5.04 14.58 -3.69
C CYS A 275 -6.14 15.64 -3.82
N HIS A 276 -7.38 15.28 -3.50
CA HIS A 276 -8.52 16.16 -3.71
C HIS A 276 -9.58 16.02 -2.62
N ASP A 277 -10.55 16.93 -2.64
CA ASP A 277 -11.69 16.97 -1.71
C ASP A 277 -11.28 16.85 -0.24
N SER A 278 -10.11 17.38 0.11
CA SER A 278 -9.52 17.30 1.44
C SER A 278 -9.40 18.67 2.10
N VAL A 279 -9.26 18.72 3.43
CA VAL A 279 -8.82 19.98 4.07
C VAL A 279 -7.46 20.34 3.52
N ARG A 280 -6.54 19.39 3.44
CA ARG A 280 -5.27 19.58 2.74
C ARG A 280 -4.98 18.40 1.84
N GLY A 281 -4.54 18.67 0.61
CA GLY A 281 -4.14 17.60 -0.30
C GLY A 281 -2.94 16.84 0.26
N ILE A 282 -1.81 17.54 0.43
CA ILE A 282 -0.57 16.97 0.98
C ILE A 282 -0.12 17.76 2.21
N TYR A 283 0.24 17.06 3.28
CA TYR A 283 0.83 17.58 4.51
C TYR A 283 2.28 17.11 4.62
N ALA A 284 3.23 18.03 4.47
CA ALA A 284 4.67 17.75 4.44
C ALA A 284 5.37 18.42 5.63
N THR A 285 5.76 17.63 6.63
CA THR A 285 6.39 18.16 7.87
C THR A 285 7.76 17.57 8.19
N GLY A 286 8.19 16.58 7.40
CA GLY A 286 9.53 16.02 7.52
C GLY A 286 10.58 16.94 6.89
N PRO A 287 11.81 16.95 7.42
CA PRO A 287 12.91 17.63 6.75
C PRO A 287 13.16 16.96 5.39
N GLN A 288 13.46 17.76 4.36
CA GLN A 288 13.87 17.26 3.05
C GLN A 288 12.82 16.39 2.32
N VAL A 289 11.53 16.56 2.63
CA VAL A 289 10.44 15.93 1.85
C VAL A 289 10.51 16.39 0.40
N THR A 290 10.36 15.44 -0.52
CA THR A 290 10.29 15.70 -1.96
C THR A 290 8.89 15.42 -2.49
N LEU A 291 8.24 16.44 -3.03
CA LEU A 291 6.91 16.41 -3.64
C LEU A 291 7.06 16.66 -5.16
N LEU A 292 6.89 15.61 -5.97
CA LEU A 292 7.13 15.67 -7.41
C LEU A 292 5.88 15.32 -8.23
N ASN A 293 5.47 16.19 -9.15
CA ASN A 293 4.43 15.85 -10.13
C ASN A 293 3.12 15.37 -9.51
N ASN A 294 2.75 15.88 -8.34
CA ASN A 294 1.45 15.59 -7.73
C ASN A 294 0.38 16.56 -8.28
N LEU A 295 -0.86 16.10 -8.26
CA LEU A 295 -2.04 16.85 -8.62
C LEU A 295 -2.86 17.12 -7.34
N CYS A 296 -3.04 18.38 -6.98
CA CYS A 296 -3.89 18.78 -5.85
C CYS A 296 -5.01 19.72 -6.31
N TYR A 297 -6.27 19.31 -6.18
CA TYR A 297 -7.41 20.16 -6.54
C TYR A 297 -8.59 20.05 -5.59
N ASP A 298 -9.46 21.07 -5.60
CA ASP A 298 -10.68 21.15 -4.76
C ASP A 298 -10.42 20.91 -3.26
N ASN A 299 -9.20 21.14 -2.78
CA ASN A 299 -8.90 21.10 -1.36
C ASN A 299 -9.18 22.46 -0.70
N THR A 300 -9.08 22.54 0.64
CA THR A 300 -8.85 23.85 1.27
C THR A 300 -7.45 24.32 0.91
N ASP A 301 -6.41 23.60 1.28
CA ASP A 301 -5.04 23.89 0.84
C ASP A 301 -4.48 22.73 -0.01
N GLY A 302 -3.79 23.02 -1.11
CA GLY A 302 -3.23 21.97 -1.97
C GLY A 302 -2.07 21.23 -1.32
N ILE A 303 -1.01 21.95 -0.97
CA ILE A 303 0.17 21.48 -0.23
C ILE A 303 0.37 22.36 0.99
N TYR A 304 0.54 21.74 2.15
CA TYR A 304 0.92 22.41 3.39
C TYR A 304 2.29 21.92 3.84
N GLY A 305 3.26 22.83 3.77
CA GLY A 305 4.65 22.61 4.14
C GLY A 305 4.97 23.19 5.51
N ASP A 306 5.26 22.31 6.46
CA ASP A 306 5.65 22.65 7.84
C ASP A 306 7.02 22.03 8.17
N SER A 307 7.98 22.25 7.28
CA SER A 307 9.37 21.84 7.46
C SER A 307 10.30 22.59 6.53
N ASP A 308 11.58 22.63 6.88
CA ASP A 308 12.63 23.22 6.05
C ASP A 308 13.08 22.28 4.93
N TYR A 309 13.70 22.86 3.89
CA TYR A 309 14.31 22.12 2.78
C TYR A 309 13.34 21.28 1.94
N LEU A 310 12.08 21.71 1.85
CA LEU A 310 11.09 21.05 0.99
C LEU A 310 11.45 21.23 -0.48
N LYS A 311 11.28 20.16 -1.27
CA LYS A 311 11.39 20.20 -2.73
C LYS A 311 10.02 19.99 -3.32
N ILE A 312 9.41 21.03 -3.84
CA ILE A 312 8.07 21.02 -4.41
C ILE A 312 8.20 21.32 -5.89
N GLN A 313 8.18 20.27 -6.72
CA GLN A 313 8.55 20.40 -8.13
C GLN A 313 7.54 19.74 -9.08
N GLY A 314 7.18 20.44 -10.16
CA GLY A 314 6.34 19.85 -11.21
C GLY A 314 4.88 19.60 -10.81
N ASN A 315 4.43 20.12 -9.66
CA ASN A 315 3.09 19.84 -9.16
C ASN A 315 2.05 20.73 -9.85
N THR A 316 0.83 20.23 -10.01
CA THR A 316 -0.33 21.02 -10.46
C THR A 316 -1.27 21.22 -9.29
N LEU A 317 -1.51 22.47 -8.94
CA LEU A 317 -2.38 22.86 -7.83
C LEU A 317 -3.48 23.77 -8.37
N ASP A 318 -4.69 23.23 -8.50
CA ASP A 318 -5.79 23.94 -9.16
C ASP A 318 -7.05 24.01 -8.32
N GLY A 319 -7.67 25.19 -8.23
CA GLY A 319 -9.01 25.32 -7.64
C GLY A 319 -9.07 25.09 -6.13
N ASN A 320 -7.95 25.13 -5.42
CA ASN A 320 -7.95 25.00 -3.96
C ASN A 320 -8.49 26.29 -3.34
N SER A 321 -9.52 26.16 -2.50
CA SER A 321 -10.28 27.31 -1.98
C SER A 321 -9.46 28.26 -1.10
N GLY A 322 -8.44 27.72 -0.43
CA GLY A 322 -7.42 28.41 0.35
C GLY A 322 -6.16 28.64 -0.49
N LYS A 323 -5.07 27.94 -0.18
CA LYS A 323 -3.77 28.15 -0.82
C LYS A 323 -3.42 26.98 -1.73
N GLY A 324 -2.73 27.24 -2.85
CA GLY A 324 -2.04 26.20 -3.59
C GLY A 324 -0.97 25.59 -2.69
N ILE A 325 0.02 26.38 -2.28
CA ILE A 325 1.08 25.98 -1.35
C ILE A 325 1.08 26.90 -0.13
N ASP A 326 1.01 26.33 1.07
CA ASP A 326 1.12 27.05 2.35
C ASP A 326 2.39 26.62 3.10
N LEU A 327 3.39 27.50 3.17
CA LEU A 327 4.66 27.28 3.85
C LEU A 327 4.62 27.90 5.25
N VAL A 328 4.29 27.12 6.27
CA VAL A 328 4.09 27.65 7.63
C VAL A 328 5.41 27.84 8.37
N THR A 329 6.25 26.81 8.46
CA THR A 329 7.60 26.91 9.04
C THR A 329 8.73 26.79 8.03
N GLY A 330 8.46 26.27 6.82
CA GLY A 330 9.52 25.90 5.88
C GLY A 330 10.41 27.02 5.32
N GLU A 331 11.67 26.99 5.73
CA GLU A 331 12.78 27.78 5.20
C GLU A 331 13.56 26.98 4.14
N ILE A 332 14.21 27.70 3.21
CA ILE A 332 15.10 27.11 2.18
C ILE A 332 14.36 26.05 1.34
N CYS A 333 13.14 26.36 0.91
CA CYS A 333 12.36 25.46 0.07
C CYS A 333 12.59 25.73 -1.43
N ASP A 334 12.67 24.68 -2.23
CA ASP A 334 12.79 24.71 -3.69
C ASP A 334 11.42 24.49 -4.33
N LEU A 335 10.80 25.56 -4.83
CA LEU A 335 9.51 25.56 -5.51
C LEU A 335 9.74 25.87 -6.98
N VAL A 336 9.75 24.83 -7.83
CA VAL A 336 10.05 24.99 -9.26
C VAL A 336 9.09 24.21 -10.15
N ASN A 337 8.79 24.75 -11.33
CA ASN A 337 7.96 24.08 -12.34
C ASN A 337 6.56 23.69 -11.85
N ASN A 338 6.01 24.36 -10.84
CA ASN A 338 4.65 24.12 -10.40
C ASN A 338 3.67 24.99 -11.18
N ILE A 339 2.48 24.45 -11.45
CA ILE A 339 1.36 25.20 -12.02
C ILE A 339 0.39 25.47 -10.86
N LEU A 340 0.20 26.75 -10.52
CA LEU A 340 -0.71 27.19 -9.49
C LEU A 340 -1.83 28.01 -10.14
N SER A 341 -3.00 27.40 -10.30
CA SER A 341 -4.11 28.02 -11.02
C SER A 341 -5.40 28.06 -10.20
N ASN A 342 -6.18 29.13 -10.32
CA ASN A 342 -7.52 29.24 -9.71
C ASN A 342 -7.56 29.00 -8.18
N ASN A 343 -6.46 29.20 -7.45
CA ASN A 343 -6.44 29.05 -5.99
C ASN A 343 -6.80 30.38 -5.31
N GLY A 344 -7.20 30.34 -4.04
CA GLY A 344 -7.34 31.58 -3.25
C GLY A 344 -6.01 32.36 -3.19
N THR A 345 -4.95 31.70 -2.76
CA THR A 345 -3.56 32.18 -2.89
C THR A 345 -2.69 31.14 -3.59
N GLY A 346 -1.82 31.52 -4.52
CA GLY A 346 -0.88 30.59 -5.15
C GLY A 346 0.11 30.01 -4.11
N VAL A 347 1.05 30.83 -3.65
CA VAL A 347 2.00 30.47 -2.58
C VAL A 347 1.89 31.43 -1.40
N ASN A 348 1.71 30.90 -0.21
CA ASN A 348 1.75 31.65 1.04
C ASN A 348 2.97 31.22 1.88
N ALA A 349 3.63 32.17 2.53
CA ALA A 349 4.50 31.90 3.67
C ALA A 349 4.06 32.70 4.89
N THR A 350 4.14 32.12 6.09
CA THR A 350 3.73 32.83 7.31
C THR A 350 4.63 34.03 7.62
N ASN A 351 5.93 33.91 7.36
CA ASN A 351 6.91 34.99 7.51
C ASN A 351 7.58 35.29 6.16
N VAL A 352 8.22 36.46 6.05
CA VAL A 352 9.03 36.79 4.86
C VAL A 352 10.17 35.78 4.73
N ARG A 353 10.24 35.09 3.59
CA ARG A 353 11.25 34.05 3.35
C ARG A 353 12.05 34.30 2.08
N GLU A 354 13.10 35.11 2.22
CA GLU A 354 14.04 35.40 1.13
C GLU A 354 14.92 34.19 0.75
N SER A 355 15.01 33.18 1.62
CA SER A 355 15.79 31.97 1.39
C SER A 355 15.10 30.93 0.51
N ASN A 356 13.81 31.08 0.23
CA ASN A 356 13.07 30.15 -0.63
C ASN A 356 13.37 30.42 -2.10
N TYR A 357 13.67 29.37 -2.86
CA TYR A 357 13.84 29.45 -4.31
C TYR A 357 12.50 29.18 -5.00
N LEU A 358 11.81 30.25 -5.39
CA LEU A 358 10.52 30.20 -6.08
C LEU A 358 10.68 30.71 -7.50
N ASP A 359 10.92 29.85 -8.48
CA ASP A 359 11.15 30.26 -9.88
C ASP A 359 10.61 29.24 -10.88
N TYR A 360 10.40 29.65 -12.14
CA TYR A 360 9.83 28.78 -13.19
C TYR A 360 8.46 28.18 -12.85
N ASN A 361 7.68 28.82 -11.98
CA ASN A 361 6.30 28.42 -11.70
C ASN A 361 5.35 29.22 -12.57
N ASP A 362 4.13 28.73 -12.74
CA ASP A 362 3.04 29.49 -13.34
C ASP A 362 2.00 29.88 -12.28
N PHE A 363 1.55 31.13 -12.33
CA PHE A 363 0.52 31.68 -11.46
C PHE A 363 -0.61 32.25 -12.30
N PHE A 364 -1.67 31.47 -12.49
CA PHE A 364 -2.80 31.87 -13.31
C PHE A 364 -4.07 32.00 -12.47
N THR A 365 -4.76 33.13 -12.59
CA THR A 365 -6.09 33.36 -11.98
C THR A 365 -6.23 33.04 -10.49
N ASN A 366 -5.12 33.06 -9.72
CA ASN A 366 -5.20 32.98 -8.27
C ASN A 366 -5.76 34.30 -7.70
N GLY A 367 -6.45 34.25 -6.56
CA GLY A 367 -6.89 35.46 -5.88
C GLY A 367 -5.71 36.35 -5.43
N THR A 368 -4.61 35.72 -5.03
CA THR A 368 -3.30 36.36 -4.80
C THR A 368 -2.21 35.39 -5.22
N ASP A 369 -1.26 35.80 -6.05
CA ASP A 369 -0.25 34.84 -6.50
C ASP A 369 0.72 34.43 -5.39
N VAL A 370 1.26 35.41 -4.66
CA VAL A 370 2.25 35.17 -3.61
C VAL A 370 2.00 36.05 -2.38
N THR A 371 2.29 35.52 -1.19
CA THR A 371 2.33 36.27 0.08
C THR A 371 3.60 35.93 0.84
N ASN A 372 4.35 36.96 1.26
CA ASN A 372 5.61 36.85 2.02
C ASN A 372 6.73 36.02 1.35
N VAL A 373 6.64 35.82 0.04
CA VAL A 373 7.68 35.22 -0.78
C VAL A 373 7.82 36.04 -2.07
N THR A 374 9.00 35.98 -2.69
CA THR A 374 9.29 36.72 -3.92
C THR A 374 9.34 35.75 -5.09
N LYS A 375 8.61 36.08 -6.17
CA LYS A 375 8.69 35.33 -7.43
C LYS A 375 10.05 35.53 -8.09
N GLY A 376 10.60 34.45 -8.62
CA GLY A 376 11.79 34.46 -9.48
C GLY A 376 11.48 34.99 -10.87
N ALA A 377 12.54 35.38 -11.59
CA ALA A 377 12.44 36.09 -12.86
C ALA A 377 11.84 35.26 -14.01
N ASN A 378 11.81 33.94 -13.90
CA ASN A 378 11.29 33.03 -14.92
C ASN A 378 9.86 32.54 -14.59
N THR A 379 9.24 33.10 -13.56
CA THR A 379 7.85 32.82 -13.21
C THR A 379 6.90 33.39 -14.25
N LEU A 380 5.90 32.61 -14.65
CA LEU A 380 4.86 32.99 -15.62
C LEU A 380 3.52 33.29 -14.93
N ALA A 381 2.63 33.89 -15.70
CA ALA A 381 1.25 34.13 -15.33
C ALA A 381 0.37 34.00 -16.59
N VAL A 382 0.36 32.81 -17.17
CA VAL A 382 -0.33 32.51 -18.45
C VAL A 382 -1.34 31.40 -18.24
N ASP A 383 -2.36 31.33 -19.10
CA ASP A 383 -3.35 30.25 -19.02
C ASP A 383 -2.65 28.89 -19.21
N PRO A 384 -2.80 27.93 -18.27
CA PRO A 384 -2.30 26.58 -18.46
C PRO A 384 -2.86 25.90 -19.70
N ASP A 385 -4.05 26.32 -20.18
CA ASP A 385 -4.72 25.72 -21.33
C ASP A 385 -4.88 24.20 -21.14
N TYR A 386 -5.53 23.83 -20.02
CA TYR A 386 -5.80 22.43 -19.70
C TYR A 386 -6.72 21.79 -20.75
N VAL A 387 -6.49 20.51 -21.07
CA VAL A 387 -7.29 19.74 -22.03
C VAL A 387 -8.78 19.76 -21.67
N ASN A 388 -9.13 19.42 -20.41
CA ASN A 388 -10.50 19.52 -19.93
C ASN A 388 -10.58 19.56 -18.40
N ARG A 389 -10.41 20.76 -17.84
CA ARG A 389 -10.51 21.01 -16.40
C ARG A 389 -11.86 20.58 -15.78
N ALA A 390 -12.96 20.69 -16.52
CA ALA A 390 -14.31 20.43 -15.99
C ALA A 390 -14.51 18.96 -15.59
N ILE A 391 -13.79 18.03 -16.22
CA ILE A 391 -13.79 16.60 -15.88
C ILE A 391 -12.53 16.17 -15.13
N LYS A 392 -11.80 17.13 -14.53
CA LYS A 392 -10.55 16.89 -13.79
C LYS A 392 -9.39 16.35 -14.64
N ASN A 393 -9.39 16.64 -15.94
CA ASN A 393 -8.21 16.40 -16.79
C ASN A 393 -7.34 17.67 -16.87
N PHE A 394 -6.29 17.69 -16.06
CA PHE A 394 -5.32 18.78 -15.96
C PHE A 394 -4.09 18.60 -16.85
N SER A 395 -4.14 17.68 -17.81
CA SER A 395 -3.10 17.62 -18.84
C SER A 395 -3.08 18.92 -19.65
N LEU A 396 -1.90 19.39 -20.04
CA LEU A 396 -1.77 20.60 -20.88
C LEU A 396 -2.13 20.31 -22.33
N ASN A 397 -2.82 21.23 -22.99
CA ASN A 397 -2.91 21.20 -24.45
C ASN A 397 -1.50 21.34 -25.07
N PRO A 398 -1.21 20.68 -26.21
CA PRO A 398 0.10 20.79 -26.86
C PRO A 398 0.48 22.22 -27.30
N THR A 399 -0.51 23.12 -27.36
CA THR A 399 -0.37 24.55 -27.68
C THR A 399 -0.17 25.44 -26.47
N SER A 400 -0.26 24.89 -25.24
CA SER A 400 -0.10 25.65 -24.02
C SER A 400 1.26 26.36 -23.99
N ALA A 401 1.27 27.61 -23.55
CA ALA A 401 2.49 28.38 -23.37
C ALA A 401 3.40 27.80 -22.26
N LEU A 402 2.87 26.90 -21.43
CA LEU A 402 3.63 26.21 -20.39
C LEU A 402 4.43 25.01 -20.91
N ILE A 403 4.19 24.57 -22.15
CA ILE A 403 5.00 23.52 -22.78
C ILE A 403 6.45 23.99 -22.88
N ALA A 404 7.35 23.23 -22.27
CA ALA A 404 8.80 23.50 -22.20
C ALA A 404 9.22 24.80 -21.50
N ALA A 405 8.30 25.50 -20.82
CA ALA A 405 8.61 26.73 -20.08
C ALA A 405 9.35 26.49 -18.75
N GLY A 406 9.28 25.27 -18.22
CA GLY A 406 9.93 24.92 -16.95
C GLY A 406 11.46 24.92 -17.02
N LEU A 407 12.08 25.00 -15.84
CA LEU A 407 13.51 24.79 -15.65
C LEU A 407 13.89 23.42 -16.20
N GLN A 408 14.71 23.44 -17.25
CA GLN A 408 15.20 22.24 -17.91
C GLN A 408 16.31 21.61 -17.06
N LEU A 409 16.07 20.40 -16.55
CA LEU A 409 17.12 19.57 -15.98
C LEU A 409 18.03 19.08 -17.11
N ARG A 410 18.99 19.91 -17.50
CA ARG A 410 20.05 19.47 -18.42
C ARG A 410 20.99 18.58 -17.64
N LYS A 411 21.14 17.33 -18.07
CA LYS A 411 22.24 16.48 -17.63
C LYS A 411 23.52 17.22 -18.00
N GLY A 412 24.27 17.70 -17.02
CA GLY A 412 25.54 18.36 -17.26
C GLY A 412 26.40 17.44 -18.11
N VAL A 413 26.73 17.88 -19.32
CA VAL A 413 27.89 17.35 -20.04
C VAL A 413 29.11 17.89 -19.29
N GLY A 414 29.44 17.20 -18.20
CA GLY A 414 30.72 17.32 -17.49
C GLY A 414 31.75 16.42 -18.14
#